data_AF-A0A9D9MRS3-F1
#
_entry.id   AF-A0A9D9MRS3-F1
#
_cell.length_a   1.000
_cell.length_b   1.000
_cell.length_c   1.000
_cell.angle_alpha   90.00
_cell.angle_beta   90.00
_cell.angle_gamma   90.00
#
_symmetry.space_group_name_H-M   'P 1'
#
loop_
_entity.id
_entity.type
_entity.pdbx_description
1 polymer ?
#
loop_
_entity_poly.entity_id
_entity_poly.type
_entity_poly.pdbx_seq_one_letter_code
_entity_poly.pdbx_strand_id
1 'polypeptide(L)'
;MKYQKSSLIQLLKLVKEIVSERGNEWFKDSLYQELYSTGLDYGNNSPSAESFLRLQRKIIRVKALEFYKNIESTKLRAELVKDFQEMQWYKLLNQVEKQYLFTCYQVENMINYFISNNQAHEKIKSRPEFYSIEFSEKFIAKSYSYFFSKSGDPIEISKINSLYAKLVFWAIETNNKLWIMDKSRKYHLDHMINIRNMISHRNSQSDYSQLLKYIDNIKRGDDTSYGFLVSIMTRIKNTLLV
;
A
#
# COMPACT_ATOMS: atom_id res chain seq x y z
N MET A 1 -17.32 -3.83 -41.64
CA MET A 1 -16.36 -2.83 -42.16
C MET A 1 -14.94 -3.24 -41.78
N LYS A 2 -14.01 -3.35 -42.75
CA LYS A 2 -12.57 -3.48 -42.47
C LYS A 2 -11.97 -2.08 -42.50
N TYR A 3 -11.57 -1.55 -41.34
CA TYR A 3 -10.86 -0.28 -41.27
C TYR A 3 -9.42 -0.45 -41.77
N GLN A 4 -8.93 0.51 -42.56
CA GLN A 4 -7.54 0.50 -43.04
C GLN A 4 -6.59 0.87 -41.89
N LYS A 5 -5.44 0.19 -41.81
CA LYS A 5 -4.42 0.42 -40.78
C LYS A 5 -3.94 1.87 -40.74
N SER A 6 -3.81 2.51 -41.90
CA SER A 6 -3.45 3.92 -42.05
C SER A 6 -4.43 4.84 -41.33
N SER A 7 -5.73 4.64 -41.54
CA SER A 7 -6.80 5.40 -40.90
C SER A 7 -6.81 5.23 -39.38
N LEU A 8 -6.56 4.00 -38.89
CA LEU A 8 -6.46 3.73 -37.45
C LEU A 8 -5.22 4.39 -36.82
N ILE A 9 -4.09 4.44 -37.52
CA ILE A 9 -2.89 5.15 -37.06
C ILE A 9 -3.15 6.66 -36.98
N GLN A 10 -3.86 7.23 -37.95
CA GLN A 10 -4.23 8.64 -37.93
C GLN A 10 -5.17 8.96 -36.76
N LEU A 11 -6.17 8.11 -36.53
CA LEU A 11 -7.04 8.22 -35.36
C LEU A 11 -6.26 8.17 -34.04
N LEU A 12 -5.30 7.25 -33.91
CA LEU A 12 -4.44 7.17 -32.72
C LEU A 12 -3.57 8.40 -32.51
N LYS A 13 -3.10 9.05 -33.58
CA LYS A 13 -2.35 10.31 -33.48
C LYS A 13 -3.25 11.43 -32.99
N LEU A 14 -4.43 11.58 -33.58
CA LEU A 14 -5.42 12.57 -33.19
C LEU A 14 -5.82 12.42 -31.71
N VAL A 15 -6.11 11.19 -31.27
CA VAL A 15 -6.43 10.92 -29.86
C VAL A 15 -5.28 11.32 -28.93
N LYS A 16 -4.02 11.07 -29.32
CA LYS A 16 -2.85 11.47 -28.52
C LYS A 16 -2.72 12.98 -28.42
N GLU A 17 -2.94 13.69 -29.52
CA GLU A 17 -2.89 15.15 -29.55
C GLU A 17 -3.94 15.73 -28.61
N ILE A 18 -5.20 15.29 -28.73
CA ILE A 18 -6.31 15.76 -27.88
C ILE A 18 -6.05 15.47 -26.40
N VAL A 19 -5.59 14.27 -26.05
CA VAL A 19 -5.34 13.86 -24.65
C VAL A 19 -4.10 14.56 -24.05
N SER A 20 -3.21 15.09 -24.89
CA SER A 20 -2.02 15.82 -24.43
C SER A 20 -2.27 17.29 -24.09
N GLU A 21 -3.42 17.84 -24.51
CA GLU A 21 -3.83 19.20 -24.21
C GLU A 21 -4.40 19.33 -22.78
N ARG A 22 -4.02 20.41 -22.10
CA ARG A 22 -4.47 20.72 -20.74
C ARG A 22 -5.93 21.17 -20.76
N GLY A 23 -6.78 20.59 -19.92
CA GLY A 23 -8.23 20.81 -19.91
C GLY A 23 -9.06 19.69 -20.54
N ASN A 24 -8.40 18.73 -21.20
CA ASN A 24 -9.04 17.56 -21.83
C ASN A 24 -8.98 16.29 -20.95
N GLU A 25 -8.74 16.42 -19.64
CA GLU A 25 -8.72 15.31 -18.71
C GLU A 25 -10.05 14.53 -18.70
N TRP A 26 -11.17 15.22 -18.85
CA TRP A 26 -12.50 14.59 -18.95
C TRP A 26 -12.61 13.67 -20.16
N PHE A 27 -12.07 14.06 -21.32
CA PHE A 27 -12.14 13.25 -22.55
C PHE A 27 -11.29 12.00 -22.41
N LYS A 28 -10.13 12.14 -21.79
CA LYS A 28 -9.27 11.02 -21.42
C LYS A 28 -10.02 10.02 -20.52
N ASP A 29 -10.68 10.52 -19.48
CA ASP A 29 -11.43 9.69 -18.53
C ASP A 29 -12.65 9.03 -19.18
N SER A 30 -13.41 9.75 -20.02
CA SER A 30 -14.53 9.20 -20.79
C SER A 30 -14.08 8.16 -21.82
N LEU A 31 -12.98 8.42 -22.54
CA LEU A 31 -12.41 7.47 -23.50
C LEU A 31 -11.96 6.20 -22.77
N TYR A 32 -11.34 6.33 -21.60
CA TYR A 32 -11.05 5.16 -20.76
C TYR A 32 -12.35 4.43 -20.40
N GLN A 33 -13.34 5.12 -19.85
CA GLN A 33 -14.60 4.50 -19.44
C GLN A 33 -15.31 3.77 -20.58
N GLU A 34 -15.40 4.35 -21.78
CA GLU A 34 -16.04 3.71 -22.94
C GLU A 34 -15.28 2.47 -23.42
N LEU A 35 -13.95 2.51 -23.42
CA LEU A 35 -13.13 1.34 -23.75
C LEU A 35 -13.22 0.25 -22.68
N TYR A 36 -13.57 0.60 -21.44
CA TYR A 36 -13.78 -0.33 -20.33
C TYR A 36 -15.24 -0.83 -20.23
N SER A 37 -16.24 0.00 -20.55
CA SER A 37 -17.69 -0.25 -20.40
C SER A 37 -18.27 -1.07 -21.54
N THR A 38 -17.64 -1.04 -22.71
CA THR A 38 -18.00 -1.85 -23.88
C THR A 38 -17.76 -3.35 -23.71
N GLY A 39 -17.64 -3.82 -22.46
CA GLY A 39 -17.90 -5.21 -22.09
C GLY A 39 -17.26 -6.18 -23.07
N LEU A 40 -15.97 -5.99 -23.34
CA LEU A 40 -15.21 -7.01 -24.03
C LEU A 40 -15.20 -8.18 -23.07
N ASP A 41 -16.08 -9.13 -23.36
CA ASP A 41 -16.10 -10.49 -22.88
C ASP A 41 -14.77 -11.11 -23.33
N TYR A 42 -13.71 -10.69 -22.65
CA TYR A 42 -12.35 -11.12 -22.87
C TYR A 42 -12.25 -12.50 -22.25
N GLY A 43 -12.80 -13.49 -22.97
CA GLY A 43 -12.25 -14.82 -22.92
C GLY A 43 -10.73 -14.68 -22.99
N ASN A 44 -10.03 -15.37 -22.07
CA ASN A 44 -8.62 -15.22 -21.70
C ASN A 44 -7.57 -15.25 -22.83
N ASN A 45 -7.93 -15.22 -24.12
CA ASN A 45 -7.06 -15.47 -25.27
C ASN A 45 -7.16 -14.43 -26.41
N SER A 46 -7.59 -13.18 -26.17
CA SER A 46 -7.51 -12.13 -27.21
C SER A 46 -6.16 -11.37 -27.17
N PRO A 47 -5.36 -11.38 -28.25
CA PRO A 47 -4.05 -10.71 -28.31
C PRO A 47 -4.09 -9.19 -28.02
N SER A 48 -5.26 -8.56 -28.23
CA SER A 48 -5.47 -7.13 -27.95
C SER A 48 -5.64 -6.84 -26.46
N ALA A 49 -6.35 -7.72 -25.72
CA ALA A 49 -6.46 -7.65 -24.26
C ALA A 49 -5.08 -7.82 -23.62
N GLU A 50 -4.35 -8.85 -24.03
CA GLU A 50 -3.02 -9.14 -23.49
C GLU A 50 -2.06 -7.96 -23.73
N SER A 51 -2.12 -7.36 -24.93
CA SER A 51 -1.34 -6.17 -25.26
C SER A 51 -1.69 -4.96 -24.41
N PHE A 52 -2.98 -4.73 -24.13
CA PHE A 52 -3.44 -3.64 -23.27
C PHE A 52 -3.08 -3.87 -21.80
N LEU A 53 -3.30 -5.07 -21.26
CA LEU A 53 -2.94 -5.42 -19.88
C LEU A 53 -1.41 -5.34 -19.66
N ARG A 54 -0.62 -5.75 -20.67
CA ARG A 54 0.84 -5.60 -20.66
C ARG A 54 1.25 -4.12 -20.65
N LEU A 55 0.59 -3.28 -21.44
CA LEU A 55 0.82 -1.83 -21.42
C LEU A 55 0.49 -1.22 -20.05
N GLN A 56 -0.63 -1.59 -19.44
CA GLN A 56 -1.01 -1.14 -18.10
C GLN A 56 0.04 -1.54 -17.05
N ARG A 57 0.47 -2.81 -17.04
CA ARG A 57 1.55 -3.27 -16.15
C ARG A 57 2.84 -2.49 -16.35
N LYS A 58 3.19 -2.12 -17.59
CA LYS A 58 4.35 -1.28 -17.90
C LYS A 58 4.19 0.14 -17.35
N ILE A 59 3.03 0.78 -17.55
CA ILE A 59 2.75 2.13 -17.03
C ILE A 59 2.83 2.14 -15.50
N ILE A 60 2.21 1.16 -14.85
CA ILE A 60 2.26 1.01 -13.39
C ILE A 60 3.72 0.85 -12.91
N ARG A 61 4.51 0.03 -13.60
CA ARG A 61 5.94 -0.15 -13.27
C ARG A 61 6.71 1.16 -13.33
N VAL A 62 6.52 1.96 -14.38
CA VAL A 62 7.19 3.26 -14.52
C VAL A 62 6.80 4.21 -13.39
N LYS A 63 5.51 4.27 -13.05
CA LYS A 63 5.04 5.06 -11.89
C LYS A 63 5.65 4.59 -10.57
N ALA A 64 5.76 3.27 -10.37
CA ALA A 64 6.37 2.69 -9.17
C ALA A 64 7.85 3.04 -9.04
N LEU A 65 8.60 2.93 -10.15
CA LEU A 65 10.02 3.28 -10.20
C LEU A 65 10.24 4.76 -9.88
N GLU A 66 9.41 5.64 -10.43
CA GLU A 66 9.47 7.08 -10.14
C GLU A 66 9.12 7.38 -8.68
N PHE A 67 8.08 6.73 -8.14
CA PHE A 67 7.62 6.97 -6.77
C PHE A 67 8.66 6.60 -5.70
N TYR A 68 9.46 5.56 -5.95
CA TYR A 68 10.51 5.05 -5.05
C TYR A 68 11.94 5.38 -5.52
N LYS A 69 12.12 6.30 -6.47
CA LYS A 69 13.44 6.59 -7.06
C LYS A 69 14.51 6.98 -6.04
N ASN A 70 14.10 7.69 -4.98
CA ASN A 70 14.99 8.21 -3.93
C ASN A 70 15.27 7.20 -2.80
N ILE A 71 14.70 6.00 -2.85
CA ILE A 71 15.07 4.93 -1.90
C ILE A 71 16.45 4.40 -2.30
N GLU A 72 17.43 4.55 -1.41
CA GLU A 72 18.83 4.17 -1.65
C GLU A 72 19.00 2.65 -1.80
N SER A 73 18.39 1.88 -0.90
CA SER A 73 18.47 0.42 -0.92
C SER A 73 17.81 -0.15 -2.17
N THR A 74 18.64 -0.69 -3.08
CA THR A 74 18.19 -1.32 -4.32
C THR A 74 17.28 -2.52 -4.06
N LYS A 75 17.57 -3.29 -3.00
CA LYS A 75 16.75 -4.43 -2.57
C LYS A 75 15.37 -3.99 -2.10
N LEU A 76 15.30 -3.05 -1.15
CA LEU A 76 14.03 -2.51 -0.66
C LEU A 76 13.23 -1.89 -1.82
N ARG A 77 13.89 -1.08 -2.66
CA ARG A 77 13.24 -0.45 -3.81
C ARG A 77 12.63 -1.47 -4.76
N ALA A 78 13.31 -2.58 -5.03
CA ALA A 78 12.78 -3.66 -5.87
C ALA A 78 11.53 -4.32 -5.26
N GLU A 79 11.54 -4.59 -3.95
CA GLU A 79 10.39 -5.13 -3.21
C GLU A 79 9.20 -4.15 -3.25
N LEU A 80 9.44 -2.86 -2.95
CA LEU A 80 8.40 -1.83 -2.97
C LEU A 80 7.81 -1.61 -4.37
N VAL A 81 8.63 -1.66 -5.42
CA VAL A 81 8.16 -1.58 -6.81
C VAL A 81 7.25 -2.75 -7.14
N LYS A 82 7.63 -3.97 -6.74
CA LYS A 82 6.80 -5.17 -6.94
C LYS A 82 5.46 -5.05 -6.22
N ASP A 83 5.47 -4.67 -4.94
CA ASP A 83 4.24 -4.54 -4.15
C ASP A 83 3.34 -3.40 -4.67
N PHE A 84 3.92 -2.29 -5.13
CA PHE A 84 3.16 -1.21 -5.75
C PHE A 84 2.49 -1.66 -7.05
N GLN A 85 3.17 -2.47 -7.86
CA GLN A 85 2.59 -3.00 -9.09
C GLN A 85 1.36 -3.86 -8.79
N GLU A 86 1.48 -4.77 -7.82
CA GLU A 86 0.36 -5.60 -7.38
C GLU A 86 -0.77 -4.75 -6.78
N MET A 87 -0.46 -3.79 -5.92
CA MET A 87 -1.45 -2.86 -5.34
C MET A 87 -2.27 -2.14 -6.42
N GLN A 88 -1.61 -1.55 -7.41
CA GLN A 88 -2.30 -0.84 -8.50
C GLN A 88 -3.05 -1.80 -9.43
N TRP A 89 -2.52 -3.00 -9.65
CA TRP A 89 -3.20 -4.02 -10.43
C TRP A 89 -4.52 -4.45 -9.77
N TYR A 90 -4.51 -4.72 -8.45
CA TYR A 90 -5.73 -5.06 -7.72
C TYR A 90 -6.70 -3.88 -7.58
N LYS A 91 -6.18 -2.64 -7.55
CA LYS A 91 -7.02 -1.45 -7.67
C LYS A 91 -7.79 -1.42 -9.00
N LEU A 92 -7.12 -1.70 -10.12
CA LEU A 92 -7.77 -1.76 -11.44
C LEU A 92 -8.83 -2.87 -11.53
N LEU A 93 -8.62 -3.98 -10.82
CA LEU A 93 -9.56 -5.10 -10.74
C LEU A 93 -10.66 -4.92 -9.69
N ASN A 94 -10.72 -3.77 -9.01
CA ASN A 94 -11.63 -3.49 -7.90
C ASN A 94 -11.55 -4.54 -6.76
N GLN A 95 -10.38 -5.15 -6.56
CA GLN A 95 -10.08 -6.10 -5.47
C GLN A 95 -9.47 -5.34 -4.28
N VAL A 96 -10.32 -4.59 -3.60
CA VAL A 96 -9.95 -3.67 -2.50
C VAL A 96 -9.16 -4.36 -1.39
N GLU A 97 -9.51 -5.60 -1.04
CA GLU A 97 -8.85 -6.36 0.03
C GLU A 97 -7.37 -6.59 -0.30
N LYS A 98 -7.09 -7.01 -1.54
CA LYS A 98 -5.72 -7.22 -2.00
C LYS A 98 -4.98 -5.91 -2.20
N GLN A 99 -5.65 -4.88 -2.70
CA GLN A 99 -5.06 -3.54 -2.76
C GLN A 99 -4.58 -3.08 -1.37
N TYR A 100 -5.40 -3.27 -0.34
CA TYR A 100 -5.04 -2.95 1.05
C TYR A 100 -3.87 -3.79 1.56
N LEU A 101 -3.88 -5.09 1.28
CA LEU A 101 -2.79 -5.99 1.65
C LEU A 101 -1.43 -5.52 1.11
N PHE A 102 -1.35 -5.24 -0.19
CA PHE A 102 -0.10 -4.77 -0.79
C PHE A 102 0.28 -3.37 -0.34
N THR A 103 -0.68 -2.55 0.09
CA THR A 103 -0.37 -1.29 0.78
C THR A 103 0.27 -1.55 2.15
N CYS A 104 -0.26 -2.51 2.91
CA CYS A 104 0.31 -2.92 4.20
C CYS A 104 1.71 -3.52 4.04
N TYR A 105 1.95 -4.34 3.01
CA TYR A 105 3.29 -4.88 2.74
C TYR A 105 4.31 -3.79 2.40
N GLN A 106 3.94 -2.78 1.61
CA GLN A 106 4.82 -1.62 1.37
C GLN A 106 5.18 -0.89 2.68
N VAL A 107 4.18 -0.64 3.53
CA VAL A 107 4.39 -0.03 4.86
C VAL A 107 5.30 -0.89 5.72
N GLU A 108 5.04 -2.20 5.81
CA GLU A 108 5.81 -3.14 6.63
C GLU A 108 7.26 -3.28 6.12
N ASN A 109 7.48 -3.37 4.81
CA ASN A 109 8.81 -3.45 4.20
C ASN A 109 9.63 -2.17 4.49
N MET A 110 9.02 -0.99 4.34
CA MET A 110 9.69 0.27 4.67
C MET A 110 10.04 0.37 6.16
N ILE A 111 9.13 -0.01 7.06
CA ILE A 111 9.40 0.04 8.49
C ILE A 111 10.45 -1.00 8.90
N ASN A 112 10.39 -2.22 8.36
CA ASN A 112 11.40 -3.26 8.64
C ASN A 112 12.80 -2.78 8.24
N TYR A 113 12.91 -2.12 7.09
CA TYR A 113 14.17 -1.52 6.65
C TYR A 113 14.61 -0.39 7.59
N PHE A 114 13.70 0.53 7.95
CA PHE A 114 13.99 1.59 8.92
C PHE A 114 14.52 1.03 10.25
N ILE A 115 13.85 0.03 10.81
CA ILE A 115 14.20 -0.64 12.06
C ILE A 115 15.60 -1.26 11.97
N SER A 116 15.88 -1.95 10.86
CA SER A 116 17.15 -2.65 10.63
C SER A 116 18.31 -1.65 10.62
N ASN A 117 18.14 -0.51 9.94
CA ASN A 117 19.18 0.52 9.82
C ASN A 117 19.35 1.35 11.10
N ASN A 118 18.34 1.41 11.96
CA ASN A 118 18.34 2.25 13.16
C ASN A 118 18.73 1.50 14.45
N GLN A 119 19.30 0.30 14.34
CA GLN A 119 19.79 -0.49 15.49
C GLN A 119 18.72 -0.68 16.57
N ALA A 120 17.48 -0.97 16.16
CA ALA A 120 16.34 -0.94 17.06
C ALA A 120 16.49 -1.82 18.31
N HIS A 121 17.09 -3.02 18.18
CA HIS A 121 17.33 -3.88 19.33
C HIS A 121 18.19 -3.20 20.40
N GLU A 122 19.31 -2.60 20.03
CA GLU A 122 20.20 -1.94 21.00
C GLU A 122 19.51 -0.76 21.68
N LYS A 123 18.85 0.08 20.89
CA LYS A 123 18.13 1.26 21.40
C LYS A 123 16.99 0.86 22.34
N ILE A 124 16.14 -0.09 21.93
CA ILE A 124 15.01 -0.56 22.73
C ILE A 124 15.51 -1.24 24.01
N LYS A 125 16.57 -2.06 23.95
CA LYS A 125 17.15 -2.72 25.13
C LYS A 125 17.70 -1.72 26.14
N SER A 126 18.31 -0.63 25.66
CA SER A 126 18.87 0.42 26.52
C SER A 126 17.81 1.24 27.25
N ARG A 127 16.62 1.43 26.63
CA ARG A 127 15.53 2.25 27.17
C ARG A 127 14.15 1.62 26.90
N PRO A 128 13.80 0.48 27.54
CA PRO A 128 12.59 -0.27 27.21
C PRO A 128 11.29 0.53 27.31
N GLU A 129 11.13 1.30 28.39
CA GLU A 129 9.91 2.10 28.62
C GLU A 129 9.81 3.34 27.73
N PHE A 130 10.93 3.81 27.16
CA PHE A 130 10.90 4.93 26.22
C PHE A 130 10.17 4.56 24.93
N TYR A 131 10.33 3.31 24.48
CA TYR A 131 9.67 2.77 23.29
C TYR A 131 8.27 2.22 23.61
N SER A 132 7.45 3.08 24.21
CA SER A 132 6.06 2.81 24.53
C SER A 132 5.15 4.00 24.16
N ILE A 133 4.01 3.69 23.55
CA ILE A 133 2.96 4.66 23.23
C ILE A 133 1.62 4.12 23.71
N GLU A 134 0.91 4.94 24.46
CA GLU A 134 -0.49 4.75 24.79
C GLU A 134 -1.35 5.30 23.65
N PHE A 135 -2.12 4.42 23.01
CA PHE A 135 -3.04 4.78 21.91
C PHE A 135 -4.46 5.02 22.43
N SER A 136 -4.81 4.42 23.57
CA SER A 136 -6.03 4.68 24.34
C SER A 136 -5.84 4.19 25.77
N GLU A 137 -6.75 4.55 26.68
CA GLU A 137 -6.78 4.11 28.08
C GLU A 137 -6.66 2.58 28.26
N LYS A 138 -7.04 1.80 27.23
CA LYS A 138 -7.04 0.34 27.26
C LYS A 138 -6.00 -0.29 26.34
N PHE A 139 -5.17 0.50 25.66
CA PHE A 139 -4.21 -0.02 24.69
C PHE A 139 -2.89 0.75 24.68
N ILE A 140 -1.86 0.07 25.19
CA ILE A 140 -0.47 0.53 25.18
C ILE A 140 0.34 -0.42 24.31
N ALA A 141 1.00 0.13 23.29
CA ALA A 141 1.96 -0.62 22.48
C ALA A 141 3.36 -0.40 23.06
N LYS A 142 4.08 -1.49 23.34
CA LYS A 142 5.46 -1.49 23.83
C LYS A 142 6.34 -2.21 22.82
N SER A 143 7.41 -1.58 22.32
CA SER A 143 8.29 -2.26 21.36
C SER A 143 9.04 -3.43 22.01
N TYR A 144 9.50 -3.28 23.26
CA TYR A 144 10.30 -4.31 23.93
C TYR A 144 9.63 -5.70 23.93
N SER A 145 8.34 -5.78 24.25
CA SER A 145 7.61 -7.06 24.35
C SER A 145 7.47 -7.82 23.03
N TYR A 146 7.72 -7.17 21.89
CA TYR A 146 7.64 -7.79 20.57
C TYR A 146 8.99 -7.93 19.87
N PHE A 147 9.98 -7.13 20.28
CA PHE A 147 11.34 -7.16 19.73
C PHE A 147 12.25 -8.15 20.48
N PHE A 148 11.82 -8.63 21.65
CA PHE A 148 12.58 -9.55 22.48
C PHE A 148 11.75 -10.75 22.89
N SER A 149 12.39 -11.91 22.96
CA SER A 149 11.81 -13.13 23.52
C SER A 149 11.56 -12.95 25.03
N LYS A 150 10.87 -13.92 25.66
CA LYS A 150 10.71 -13.94 27.12
C LYS A 150 12.04 -14.04 27.87
N SER A 151 13.08 -14.62 27.25
CA SER A 151 14.45 -14.67 27.79
C SER A 151 15.23 -13.36 27.60
N GLY A 152 14.67 -12.38 26.87
CA GLY A 152 15.34 -11.11 26.57
C GLY A 152 16.26 -11.16 25.35
N ASP A 153 16.17 -12.21 24.54
CA ASP A 153 16.95 -12.34 23.30
C ASP A 153 16.28 -11.58 22.16
N PRO A 154 17.04 -10.88 21.30
CA PRO A 154 16.46 -10.13 20.19
C PRO A 154 15.77 -11.06 19.19
N ILE A 155 14.58 -10.68 18.75
CA ILE A 155 13.79 -11.38 17.74
C ILE A 155 14.16 -10.82 16.36
N GLU A 156 14.35 -11.70 15.38
CA GLU A 156 14.57 -11.27 13.99
C GLU A 156 13.46 -10.33 13.51
N ILE A 157 13.81 -9.22 12.87
CA ILE A 157 12.85 -8.15 12.49
C ILE A 157 11.70 -8.67 11.62
N SER A 158 11.99 -9.64 10.73
CA SER A 158 11.01 -10.33 9.88
C SER A 158 9.96 -11.13 10.68
N LYS A 159 10.31 -11.57 11.90
CA LYS A 159 9.48 -12.38 12.80
C LYS A 159 8.69 -11.55 13.80
N ILE A 160 8.96 -10.25 13.91
CA ILE A 160 8.18 -9.33 14.73
C ILE A 160 6.79 -9.19 14.10
N ASN A 161 5.77 -9.75 14.75
CA ASN A 161 4.41 -9.83 14.20
C ASN A 161 3.53 -8.61 14.50
N SER A 162 3.99 -7.68 15.36
CA SER A 162 3.24 -6.50 15.76
C SER A 162 3.64 -5.28 14.95
N LEU A 163 2.79 -4.89 13.99
CA LEU A 163 2.96 -3.64 13.25
C LEU A 163 2.91 -2.42 14.21
N TYR A 164 2.10 -2.48 15.28
CA TYR A 164 2.10 -1.46 16.32
C TYR A 164 3.47 -1.28 16.96
N ALA A 165 4.14 -2.36 17.37
CA ALA A 165 5.46 -2.28 17.98
C ALA A 165 6.51 -1.69 17.03
N LYS A 166 6.43 -2.07 15.75
CA LYS A 166 7.30 -1.54 14.68
C LYS A 166 7.06 -0.04 14.47
N LEU A 167 5.80 0.37 14.41
CA LEU A 167 5.38 1.75 14.25
C LEU A 167 5.71 2.63 15.45
N VAL A 168 5.64 2.09 16.69
CA VAL A 168 6.05 2.80 17.90
C VAL A 168 7.53 3.18 17.82
N PHE A 169 8.38 2.23 17.46
CA PHE A 169 9.80 2.49 17.29
C PHE A 169 10.04 3.58 16.23
N TRP A 170 9.46 3.42 15.03
CA TRP A 170 9.56 4.42 13.97
C TRP A 170 9.06 5.80 14.41
N ALA A 171 7.89 5.88 15.04
CA ALA A 171 7.27 7.14 15.41
C ALA A 171 8.08 7.89 16.47
N ILE A 172 8.74 7.18 17.38
CA ILE A 172 9.61 7.78 18.39
C ILE A 172 10.89 8.30 17.75
N GLU A 173 11.58 7.47 16.97
CA GLU A 173 12.86 7.85 16.33
C GLU A 173 12.71 9.01 15.35
N THR A 174 11.53 9.18 14.77
CA THR A 174 11.25 10.23 13.76
C THR A 174 10.41 11.38 14.28
N ASN A 175 10.17 11.46 15.60
CA ASN A 175 9.35 12.48 16.24
C ASN A 175 7.90 12.59 15.67
N ASN A 176 7.33 11.45 15.28
CA ASN A 176 5.95 11.30 14.77
C ASN A 176 4.97 10.74 15.82
N LYS A 177 5.34 10.75 17.11
CA LYS A 177 4.53 10.20 18.20
C LYS A 177 3.11 10.80 18.27
N LEU A 178 2.98 12.13 18.25
CA LEU A 178 1.67 12.79 18.29
C LEU A 178 0.82 12.45 17.07
N TRP A 179 1.46 12.28 15.92
CA TRP A 179 0.77 11.91 14.70
C TRP A 179 0.18 10.50 14.83
N ILE A 180 0.93 9.51 15.31
CA ILE A 180 0.40 8.15 15.38
C ILE A 180 -0.64 7.94 16.50
N MET A 181 -0.62 8.76 17.56
CA MET A 181 -1.54 8.67 18.71
C MET A 181 -2.96 9.17 18.46
N ASP A 182 -3.24 9.78 17.31
CA ASP A 182 -4.57 10.28 16.98
C ASP A 182 -5.59 9.13 16.94
N LYS A 183 -6.68 9.27 17.70
CA LYS A 183 -7.73 8.23 17.83
C LYS A 183 -8.31 7.80 16.48
N SER A 184 -8.45 8.73 15.54
CA SER A 184 -8.94 8.42 14.19
C SER A 184 -7.96 7.49 13.45
N ARG A 185 -6.66 7.69 13.63
CA ARG A 185 -5.59 6.90 12.99
C ARG A 185 -5.44 5.52 13.60
N LYS A 186 -5.65 5.38 14.91
CA LYS A 186 -5.70 4.07 15.58
C LYS A 186 -6.77 3.17 14.95
N TYR A 187 -7.98 3.70 14.73
CA TYR A 187 -9.05 2.96 14.08
C TYR A 187 -8.60 2.43 12.71
N HIS A 188 -7.96 3.25 11.88
CA HIS A 188 -7.46 2.83 10.58
C HIS A 188 -6.31 1.80 10.67
N LEU A 189 -5.40 1.95 11.64
CA LEU A 189 -4.30 0.99 11.88
C LEU A 189 -4.81 -0.39 12.31
N ASP A 190 -5.82 -0.43 13.19
CA ASP A 190 -6.44 -1.69 13.60
C ASP A 190 -6.99 -2.45 12.38
N HIS A 191 -7.67 -1.76 11.48
CA HIS A 191 -8.23 -2.36 10.28
C HIS A 191 -7.15 -2.83 9.30
N MET A 192 -6.08 -2.07 9.10
CA MET A 192 -4.93 -2.50 8.31
C MET A 192 -4.35 -3.82 8.83
N ILE A 193 -4.12 -3.90 10.15
CA ILE A 193 -3.56 -5.08 10.81
C ILE A 193 -4.52 -6.26 10.69
N ASN A 194 -5.82 -6.04 10.86
CA ASN A 194 -6.83 -7.08 10.72
C ASN A 194 -6.89 -7.63 9.30
N ILE A 195 -6.92 -6.77 8.27
CA ILE A 195 -6.88 -7.20 6.86
C ILE A 195 -5.62 -8.03 6.59
N ARG A 196 -4.44 -7.53 7.00
CA ARG A 196 -3.16 -8.21 6.82
C ARG A 196 -3.19 -9.60 7.47
N ASN A 197 -3.57 -9.68 8.74
CA ASN A 197 -3.59 -10.93 9.47
C ASN A 197 -4.62 -11.93 8.90
N MET A 198 -5.76 -11.47 8.39
CA MET A 198 -6.78 -12.33 7.81
C MET A 198 -6.42 -12.87 6.42
N ILE A 199 -5.74 -12.07 5.60
CA ILE A 199 -5.27 -12.58 4.30
C ILE A 199 -4.06 -13.50 4.49
N SER A 200 -3.25 -13.28 5.53
CA SER A 200 -2.15 -14.17 5.91
C SER A 200 -2.58 -15.44 6.66
N HIS A 201 -3.71 -15.43 7.39
CA HIS A 201 -4.24 -16.56 8.17
C HIS A 201 -5.76 -16.70 8.03
N ARG A 202 -6.25 -17.92 7.75
CA ARG A 202 -7.69 -18.25 7.77
C ARG A 202 -8.26 -18.12 9.19
N ASN A 203 -8.65 -16.91 9.61
CA ASN A 203 -9.21 -16.65 10.94
C ASN A 203 -10.73 -16.86 11.04
N SER A 204 -11.21 -17.00 12.27
CA SER A 204 -12.56 -17.43 12.69
C SER A 204 -13.71 -16.49 12.31
N GLN A 205 -14.92 -17.05 12.24
CA GLN A 205 -16.13 -16.49 11.63
C GLN A 205 -16.66 -15.17 12.23
N SER A 206 -16.39 -14.80 13.49
CA SER A 206 -16.97 -13.61 14.12
C SER A 206 -16.35 -12.29 13.66
N ASP A 207 -15.02 -12.26 13.49
CA ASP A 207 -14.27 -11.08 13.03
C ASP A 207 -14.48 -10.81 11.53
N TYR A 208 -14.92 -11.82 10.78
CA TYR A 208 -15.18 -11.74 9.36
C TYR A 208 -16.32 -10.76 9.01
N SER A 209 -17.37 -10.69 9.85
CA SER A 209 -18.54 -9.86 9.57
C SER A 209 -18.27 -8.34 9.69
N GLN A 210 -17.51 -7.91 10.70
CA GLN A 210 -17.11 -6.51 10.86
C GLN A 210 -16.09 -6.09 9.79
N LEU A 211 -15.18 -7.00 9.42
CA LEU A 211 -14.24 -6.77 8.34
C LEU A 211 -14.95 -6.63 6.97
N LEU A 212 -15.93 -7.49 6.68
CA LEU A 212 -16.71 -7.38 5.45
C LEU A 212 -17.42 -6.02 5.36
N LYS A 213 -18.00 -5.54 6.46
CA LYS A 213 -18.58 -4.20 6.53
C LYS A 213 -17.54 -3.11 6.28
N TYR A 214 -16.34 -3.25 6.84
CA TYR A 214 -15.26 -2.32 6.62
C TYR A 214 -14.78 -2.30 5.15
N ILE A 215 -14.57 -3.47 4.55
CA ILE A 215 -14.23 -3.63 3.13
C ILE A 215 -15.32 -3.03 2.24
N ASP A 216 -16.59 -3.26 2.59
CA ASP A 216 -17.74 -2.72 1.85
C ASP A 216 -17.80 -1.19 1.96
N ASN A 217 -17.55 -0.61 3.14
CA ASN A 217 -17.43 0.85 3.31
C ASN A 217 -16.29 1.43 2.46
N ILE A 218 -15.14 0.77 2.39
CA ILE A 218 -14.04 1.21 1.49
C ILE A 218 -14.46 1.12 0.03
N LYS A 219 -15.10 0.02 -0.39
CA LYS A 219 -15.59 -0.17 -1.77
C LYS A 219 -16.58 0.92 -2.18
N ARG A 220 -17.42 1.39 -1.25
CA ARG A 220 -18.38 2.47 -1.46
C ARG A 220 -17.74 3.86 -1.49
N GLY A 221 -16.45 3.97 -1.13
CA GLY A 221 -15.75 5.25 -1.03
C GLY A 221 -16.10 6.06 0.22
N ASP A 222 -16.85 5.46 1.15
CA ASP A 222 -17.33 6.10 2.37
C ASP A 222 -16.24 6.16 3.46
N ASP A 223 -15.08 5.55 3.21
CA ASP A 223 -14.03 5.36 4.21
C ASP A 223 -12.76 6.16 3.92
N THR A 224 -12.44 7.07 4.83
CA THR A 224 -11.20 7.88 4.86
C THR A 224 -9.94 7.04 5.10
N SER A 225 -10.09 5.76 5.45
CA SER A 225 -8.99 4.82 5.70
C SER A 225 -7.97 4.70 4.57
N TYR A 226 -8.40 4.75 3.31
CA TYR A 226 -7.44 4.65 2.19
C TYR A 226 -6.54 5.89 2.13
N GLY A 227 -7.10 7.07 2.41
CA GLY A 227 -6.34 8.31 2.55
C GLY A 227 -5.34 8.24 3.69
N PHE A 228 -5.72 7.66 4.83
CA PHE A 228 -4.81 7.39 5.94
C PHE A 228 -3.65 6.46 5.53
N LEU A 229 -3.95 5.37 4.83
CA LEU A 229 -2.96 4.40 4.35
C LEU A 229 -1.91 5.02 3.41
N VAL A 230 -2.36 5.83 2.46
CA VAL A 230 -1.46 6.56 1.58
C VAL A 230 -0.65 7.59 2.37
N SER A 231 -1.25 8.23 3.38
CA SER A 231 -0.58 9.18 4.27
C SER A 231 0.52 8.52 5.10
N ILE A 232 0.27 7.37 5.73
CA ILE A 232 1.28 6.65 6.53
C ILE A 232 2.42 6.14 5.63
N MET A 233 2.09 5.58 4.46
CA MET A 233 3.07 5.12 3.48
C MET A 233 3.98 6.28 3.03
N THR A 234 3.38 7.43 2.70
CA THR A 234 4.15 8.61 2.29
C THR A 234 5.03 9.15 3.41
N ARG A 235 4.51 9.21 4.63
CA ARG A 235 5.26 9.70 5.79
C ARG A 235 6.46 8.82 6.12
N ILE A 236 6.28 7.49 6.14
CA ILE A 236 7.39 6.56 6.35
C ILE A 236 8.39 6.63 5.19
N LYS A 237 7.91 6.67 3.94
CA LYS A 237 8.80 6.81 2.78
C LYS A 237 9.70 8.04 2.92
N ASN A 238 9.14 9.17 3.32
CA ASN A 238 9.89 10.42 3.48
C ASN A 238 10.96 10.33 4.58
N THR A 239 10.77 9.48 5.60
CA THR A 239 11.80 9.24 6.62
C THR A 239 12.94 8.33 6.15
N LEU A 240 12.80 7.70 4.97
CA LEU A 240 13.86 6.89 4.35
C LEU A 240 14.69 7.67 3.31
N LEU A 241 14.39 8.95 3.10
CA LEU A 241 15.07 9.82 2.11
C LEU A 241 16.17 10.69 2.75
N VAL A 242 16.42 10.50 4.04
CA VAL A 242 17.39 11.22 4.88
C VAL A 242 18.50 10.27 5.25
#